data_AF-A0A9E1T266-F1
#
_entry.id   AF-A0A9E1T266-F1
#
_cell.length_a   1.000
_cell.length_b   1.000
_cell.length_c   1.000
_cell.angle_alpha   90.00
_cell.angle_beta   90.00
_cell.angle_gamma   90.00
#
_symmetry.space_group_name_H-M   'P 1'
#
loop_
_entity.id
_entity.type
_entity.pdbx_description
1 polymer ?
#
loop_
_entity_poly.entity_id
_entity_poly.type
_entity_poly.pdbx_seq_one_letter_code
_entity_poly.pdbx_strand_id
1 'polypeptide(L)' 'IENVMITETKKTHIDRLRDCGFVETSCYFQCLNFVSFLSVK' A
#
# COMPACT_ATOMS: atom_id res chain seq x y z
N ILE A 1 20.65 4.58 14.19
CA ILE A 1 19.88 3.43 13.67
C ILE A 1 20.26 3.32 12.21
N GLU A 2 21.24 2.46 11.88
CA GLU A 2 21.77 2.37 10.51
C GLU A 2 21.11 1.27 9.66
N ASN A 3 20.30 0.40 10.29
CA ASN A 3 19.54 -0.65 9.63
C ASN A 3 18.04 -0.31 9.66
N VAL A 4 17.65 0.74 8.95
CA VAL A 4 16.24 1.10 8.81
C VAL A 4 15.63 0.23 7.71
N MET A 5 14.53 -0.45 7.98
CA MET A 5 13.77 -1.16 6.96
C MET A 5 13.30 -0.15 5.91
N ILE A 6 13.73 -0.31 4.66
CA ILE A 6 13.18 0.47 3.55
C ILE A 6 11.85 -0.17 3.18
N THR A 7 10.77 0.56 3.46
CA THR A 7 9.41 0.12 3.12
C THR A 7 9.15 0.27 1.63
N GLU A 8 8.28 -0.59 1.09
CA GLU A 8 7.77 -0.44 -0.27
C GLU A 8 6.97 0.87 -0.42
N THR A 9 6.77 1.31 -1.66
CA THR A 9 5.97 2.52 -1.94
C THR A 9 4.49 2.18 -1.97
N LYS A 10 3.62 3.18 -1.77
CA LYS A 10 2.16 3.02 -1.97
C LYS A 10 1.81 2.46 -3.35
N LYS A 11 2.54 2.88 -4.38
CA LYS A 11 2.34 2.39 -5.75
C LYS A 11 2.62 0.90 -5.86
N THR A 12 3.70 0.41 -5.25
CA THR A 12 4.03 -1.03 -5.21
C THR A 12 2.89 -1.84 -4.60
N HIS A 13 2.31 -1.38 -3.49
CA HIS A 13 1.16 -2.05 -2.88
C HIS A 13 -0.09 -2.02 -3.77
N ILE A 14 -0.41 -0.88 -4.41
CA ILE A 14 -1.56 -0.74 -5.30
C ILE A 14 -1.42 -1.65 -6.53
N ASP A 15 -0.24 -1.71 -7.14
CA ASP A 15 -0.01 -2.56 -8.32
C ASP A 15 -0.18 -4.04 -7.95
N ARG A 16 0.33 -4.48 -6.78
CA ARG A 16 0.13 -5.85 -6.28
C ARG A 16 -1.35 -6.18 -6.02
N LEU A 17 -2.12 -5.24 -5.48
CA LEU A 17 -3.56 -5.44 -5.27
C LEU A 17 -4.30 -5.58 -6.61
N ARG A 18 -3.92 -4.81 -7.63
CA ARG A 18 -4.45 -4.99 -8.98
C ARG A 18 -4.09 -6.34 -9.58
N ASP A 19 -2.85 -6.79 -9.41
CA ASP A 19 -2.40 -8.11 -9.88
C ASP A 19 -3.16 -9.26 -9.19
N CYS A 20 -3.61 -9.06 -7.95
CA CYS A 20 -4.50 -9.98 -7.24
C CYS A 20 -5.97 -9.92 -7.71
N GLY A 21 -6.31 -9.03 -8.65
CA GLY A 21 -7.65 -8.90 -9.21
C GLY A 21 -8.59 -7.98 -8.44
N PHE A 22 -8.08 -7.09 -7.58
CA PHE A 22 -8.90 -6.01 -7.00
C PHE A 22 -9.13 -4.92 -8.08
N VAL A 23 -10.40 -4.54 -8.27
CA VAL A 23 -10.81 -3.58 -9.31
C VAL A 23 -10.57 -2.15 -8.85
N GLU A 24 -10.76 -1.89 -7.56
CA GLU A 24 -10.56 -0.57 -6.96
C GLU A 24 -9.74 -0.67 -5.68
N THR A 25 -8.74 0.19 -5.54
CA THR A 25 -7.93 0.33 -4.35
C THR A 25 -7.78 1.81 -4.00
N SER A 26 -8.11 2.17 -2.77
CA SER A 26 -7.95 3.53 -2.25
C SER A 26 -7.15 3.55 -0.95
N CYS A 27 -6.46 4.66 -0.70
CA CYS A 27 -5.76 4.91 0.56
C CYS A 27 -6.79 5.38 1.60
N TYR A 28 -7.22 4.48 2.48
CA TYR A 28 -8.26 4.76 3.46
C TYR A 28 -7.75 5.58 4.65
N PHE A 29 -6.51 5.32 5.07
CA PHE A 29 -5.88 6.02 6.18
C PHE A 29 -4.37 6.11 5.98
N GLN A 30 -3.78 7.25 6.35
CA GLN A 30 -2.34 7.42 6.38
C GLN A 30 -1.93 8.23 7.62
N CYS A 31 -0.93 7.73 8.34
CA CYS A 31 -0.27 8.45 9.44
C CYS A 31 1.24 8.31 9.27
N LEU A 32 1.93 9.42 8.93
CA LEU A 32 3.36 9.44 8.60
C LEU A 32 3.69 8.37 7.52
N ASN A 33 4.55 7.41 7.86
CA ASN A 33 4.98 6.29 7.02
C ASN A 33 4.09 5.04 7.14
N PHE A 34 2.99 5.10 7.89
CA PHE A 34 2.01 4.02 7.99
C PHE A 34 0.81 4.33 7.10
N VAL A 35 0.36 3.33 6.34
CA VAL A 35 -0.77 3.45 5.41
C VAL A 35 -1.67 2.21 5.51
N SER A 36 -2.98 2.43 5.37
CA SER A 36 -3.98 1.38 5.23
C SER A 36 -4.73 1.56 3.91
N PHE A 37 -4.89 0.47 3.15
CA PHE A 37 -5.59 0.45 1.88
C PHE A 37 -6.93 -0.26 2.03
N LEU A 38 -7.97 0.32 1.42
CA LEU A 38 -9.24 -0.35 1.19
C LEU A 38 -9.25 -0.81 -0.26
N SER A 39 -9.48 -2.11 -0.49
CA SER A 39 -9.59 -2.67 -1.83
C SER A 39 -10.89 -3.44 -2.00
N VAL A 40 -11.54 -3.23 -3.14
CA VAL A 40 -12.80 -3.87 -3.52
C VAL A 40 -12.53 -4.72 -4.77
N LYS A 41 -13.02 -5.96 -4.74
CA LYS A 41 -12.94 -6.89 -5.87
C LYS A 41 -14.13 -6.68 -6.81
#